data_AF-A0A7G9LEQ2-F1
#
_entry.id   AF-A0A7G9LEQ2-F1
#
_cell.length_a   1.000
_cell.length_b   1.000
_cell.length_c   1.000
_cell.angle_alpha   90.00
_cell.angle_beta   90.00
_cell.angle_gamma   90.00
#
_symmetry.space_group_name_H-M   'P 1'
#
loop_
_entity.id
_entity.type
_entity.pdbx_description
1 polymer ?
#
loop_
_entity_poly.entity_id
_entity_poly.type
_entity_poly.pdbx_seq_one_letter_code
_entity_poly.pdbx_strand_id
1 'polypeptide(L)' 'MKNNSIKIYIDGLEITKRDGANYPDIQSSFPLTLGALANDYPVAKFNGAMDDFQIFNRVLTDSEIKALSKERE' A
#
# COMPACT_ATOMS: atom_id res chain seq x y z
N MET A 1 6.29 21.45 3.89
CA MET A 1 5.06 21.06 3.17
C MET A 1 4.70 19.67 3.64
N LYS A 2 3.47 19.42 4.13
CA LYS A 2 3.05 18.06 4.46
C LYS A 2 2.97 17.28 3.13
N ASN A 3 3.62 16.12 3.04
CA ASN A 3 3.42 15.20 1.91
C ASN A 3 1.97 14.73 1.98
N ASN A 4 1.12 15.36 1.18
CA ASN A 4 -0.33 15.21 1.28
C ASN A 4 -0.87 14.58 -0.01
N SER A 5 -0.22 13.48 -0.42
CA SER A 5 -0.54 12.76 -1.64
C SER A 5 -0.55 11.27 -1.39
N ILE A 6 -1.55 10.58 -1.92
CA ILE A 6 -1.55 9.11 -2.03
C ILE A 6 -1.14 8.76 -3.45
N LYS A 7 -0.23 7.80 -3.58
CA LYS A 7 0.28 7.30 -4.86
C LYS A 7 0.11 5.79 -4.94
N ILE A 8 -0.16 5.26 -6.13
CA ILE A 8 -0.22 3.82 -6.41
C ILE A 8 0.77 3.53 -7.54
N TYR A 9 1.55 2.46 -7.35
CA TYR A 9 2.55 2.01 -8.31
C TYR A 9 2.26 0.56 -8.72
N ILE A 10 2.53 0.21 -9.97
CA ILE A 10 2.55 -1.16 -10.50
C ILE A 10 3.89 -1.34 -11.20
N ASP A 11 4.61 -2.43 -10.90
CA ASP A 11 5.95 -2.72 -11.44
C ASP A 11 6.95 -1.54 -11.31
N GLY A 12 6.85 -0.82 -10.18
CA GLY A 12 7.68 0.35 -9.89
C GLY A 12 7.29 1.64 -10.63
N LEU A 13 6.25 1.63 -11.46
CA LEU A 13 5.75 2.79 -12.20
C LEU A 13 4.54 3.42 -11.49
N GLU A 14 4.55 4.74 -11.29
CA GLU A 14 3.40 5.47 -10.75
C GLU A 14 2.22 5.40 -11.74
N ILE A 15 1.11 4.82 -11.32
CA ILE A 15 -0.11 4.68 -12.14
C ILE A 15 -1.14 5.75 -11.76
N THR A 16 -1.17 6.15 -10.49
CA THR A 16 -2.04 7.25 -10.05
C THR A 16 -1.48 7.98 -8.85
N LYS A 17 -1.83 9.26 -8.78
CA LYS A 17 -1.50 10.18 -7.70
C LYS A 17 -2.69 11.07 -7.41
N ARG A 18 -2.98 11.26 -6.12
CA ARG A 18 -4.02 12.16 -5.64
C ARG A 18 -3.43 13.17 -4.68
N ASP A 19 -3.23 14.39 -5.18
CA ASP A 19 -2.69 15.53 -4.44
C ASP A 19 -3.75 16.31 -3.65
N GLY A 20 -3.31 17.05 -2.63
CA GLY A 20 -4.04 18.20 -2.10
C GLY A 20 -5.27 17.88 -1.25
N ALA A 21 -5.52 16.62 -0.89
CA ALA A 21 -6.62 16.25 -0.01
C ALA A 21 -6.15 16.14 1.44
N ASN A 22 -6.89 16.66 2.42
CA ASN A 22 -6.57 16.45 3.84
C ASN A 22 -6.83 14.99 4.23
N TYR A 23 -5.81 14.14 4.08
CA TYR A 23 -5.89 12.77 4.59
C TYR A 23 -5.61 12.77 6.09
N PRO A 24 -6.52 12.23 6.92
CA PRO A 24 -6.18 11.98 8.31
C PRO A 24 -5.07 10.93 8.37
N ASP A 25 -4.33 10.91 9.48
CA ASP A 25 -3.42 9.80 9.76
C ASP A 25 -4.22 8.49 9.74
N ILE A 26 -3.65 7.44 9.15
CA ILE A 26 -4.30 6.12 9.14
C ILE A 26 -4.31 5.60 10.58
N GLN A 27 -5.47 5.66 11.21
CA GLN A 27 -5.72 5.12 12.55
C GLN A 27 -6.72 3.98 12.45
N SER A 28 -6.30 2.79 12.87
CA SER A 28 -7.16 1.61 12.97
C SER A 28 -6.86 0.89 14.28
N SER A 29 -7.92 0.50 15.00
CA SER A 29 -7.84 -0.38 16.17
C SER A 29 -8.02 -1.86 15.81
N PHE A 30 -8.32 -2.16 14.54
CA PHE A 30 -8.47 -3.53 14.06
C PHE A 30 -7.09 -4.16 13.78
N PRO A 31 -6.94 -5.49 13.99
CA PRO A 31 -5.74 -6.20 13.55
C PRO A 31 -5.49 -6.01 12.04
N LEU A 32 -4.23 -5.89 11.66
CA LEU A 32 -3.85 -5.94 10.25
C LEU A 32 -4.24 -7.32 9.69
N THR A 33 -5.11 -7.32 8.69
CA THR A 33 -5.58 -8.52 8.01
C THR A 33 -5.12 -8.47 6.56
N LEU A 34 -4.52 -9.54 6.06
CA LEU A 34 -4.13 -9.69 4.66
C LEU A 34 -5.00 -10.75 3.99
N GLY A 35 -5.40 -10.50 2.74
CA GLY A 35 -6.16 -11.47 1.95
C GLY A 35 -7.59 -11.74 2.41
N ALA A 36 -8.12 -10.98 3.36
CA ALA A 36 -9.52 -11.03 3.79
C ALA A 36 -9.97 -9.68 4.38
N LEU A 37 -11.27 -9.40 4.35
CA LEU A 37 -11.85 -8.35 5.19
C LEU A 37 -11.82 -8.80 6.66
N ALA A 38 -11.60 -7.84 7.57
CA ALA A 38 -11.79 -8.08 8.99
C ALA A 38 -13.27 -8.44 9.24
N ASN A 39 -13.49 -9.44 10.09
CA ASN A 39 -14.77 -10.10 10.39
C ASN A 39 -15.09 -11.21 9.36
N ASP A 40 -15.58 -12.37 9.84
CA ASP A 40 -15.81 -13.65 9.16
C ASP A 40 -16.76 -13.64 7.93
N TYR A 41 -16.81 -12.56 7.16
CA TYR A 41 -17.52 -12.47 5.90
C TYR A 41 -16.93 -13.47 4.88
N PRO A 42 -17.66 -14.55 4.53
CA PRO A 42 -17.11 -15.65 3.72
C PRO A 42 -16.76 -15.24 2.28
N VAL A 43 -17.22 -14.06 1.86
CA VAL A 43 -17.32 -13.65 0.45
C VAL A 43 -16.16 -12.75 -0.02
N ALA A 44 -15.25 -12.36 0.87
CA ALA A 44 -14.21 -11.37 0.55
C ALA A 44 -12.80 -11.88 0.86
N LYS A 45 -12.47 -13.10 0.40
CA LYS A 45 -11.13 -13.68 0.51
C LYS A 45 -10.39 -13.55 -0.82
N PHE A 46 -9.13 -13.12 -0.75
CA PHE A 46 -8.22 -13.12 -1.88
C PHE A 46 -7.86 -14.57 -2.24
N ASN A 47 -8.01 -14.93 -3.51
CA ASN A 47 -7.66 -16.26 -4.03
C ASN A 47 -6.44 -16.13 -4.95
N GLY A 48 -5.25 -16.17 -4.36
CA GLY A 48 -3.98 -16.05 -5.06
C GLY A 48 -2.80 -16.18 -4.09
N ALA A 49 -1.59 -16.07 -4.63
CA ALA A 49 -0.37 -16.01 -3.83
C ALA A 49 -0.01 -14.55 -3.51
N MET A 50 0.54 -14.33 -2.32
CA MET A 50 1.17 -13.08 -1.90
C MET A 50 2.51 -13.42 -1.27
N ASP A 51 3.52 -12.62 -1.55
CA ASP A 51 4.84 -12.74 -0.92
C ASP A 51 5.38 -11.35 -0.61
N ASP A 52 6.42 -11.27 0.23
CA ASP A 52 7.23 -10.06 0.40
C ASP A 52 6.50 -8.80 0.89
N PHE A 53 5.47 -8.98 1.71
CA PHE A 53 4.71 -7.87 2.27
C PHE A 53 5.55 -6.99 3.22
N GLN A 54 5.57 -5.68 2.98
CA GLN A 54 6.32 -4.70 3.77
C GLN A 54 5.48 -3.47 4.11
N ILE A 55 5.63 -2.96 5.34
CA ILE A 55 5.07 -1.68 5.79
C ILE A 55 6.21 -0.76 6.21
N PHE A 56 6.18 0.48 5.72
CA PHE A 56 7.16 1.50 6.03
C PHE A 56 6.53 2.62 6.88
N ASN A 57 7.22 3.06 7.92
CA ASN A 57 6.81 4.21 8.74
C ASN A 57 7.23 5.57 8.14
N ARG A 58 7.58 5.57 6.86
CA ARG A 58 7.97 6.75 6.08
C ARG A 58 7.44 6.62 4.66
N VAL A 59 7.32 7.77 3.99
CA VAL A 59 7.05 7.82 2.56
C VAL A 59 8.30 7.37 1.81
N LEU A 60 8.16 6.38 0.92
CA LEU A 60 9.21 5.99 -0.01
C LEU A 60 9.23 6.97 -1.20
N THR A 61 10.42 7.23 -1.72
CA THR A 61 10.62 8.01 -2.94
C THR A 61 10.36 7.16 -4.19
N ASP A 62 10.09 7.82 -5.32
CA ASP A 62 9.86 7.13 -6.60
C ASP A 62 11.07 6.25 -7.00
N SER A 63 12.29 6.68 -6.68
CA SER A 63 13.50 5.89 -6.92
C SER A 63 13.62 4.65 -6.02
N GLU A 64 13.20 4.74 -4.75
CA GLU A 64 13.20 3.60 -3.83
C GLU A 64 12.18 2.55 -4.25
N ILE A 65 10.97 2.98 -4.67
CA ILE A 65 9.94 2.07 -5.19
C ILE A 65 10.45 1.34 -6.45
N LYS A 66 11.11 2.07 -7.35
CA LYS A 66 11.68 1.47 -8.57
C LYS A 66 12.85 0.51 -8.28
N ALA A 67 13.60 0.73 -7.21
CA ALA A 67 14.63 -0.22 -6.78
C ALA A 67 13.99 -1.50 -6.24
N LEU A 68 12.99 -1.37 -5.36
CA LEU A 68 12.27 -2.50 -4.76
C LEU A 68 11.57 -3.38 -5.79
N SER A 69 11.03 -2.80 -6.88
CA SER A 69 10.38 -3.59 -7.92
C SER A 69 11.36 -4.46 -8.71
N LYS A 70 12.62 -4.01 -8.88
CA LYS A 70 13.65 -4.72 -9.64
C LYS A 70 14.35 -5.81 -8.84
N GLU A 71 14.48 -5.65 -7.53
CA GLU A 71 15.09 -6.65 -6.66
C GLU A 71 14.22 -7.91 -6.52
N ARG A 72 12.97 -7.86 -7.00
CA ARG A 72 11.94 -8.89 -6.81
C ARG A 72 11.40 -9.47 -8.13
N GLU A 73 12.06 -9.16 -9.26
CA GLU A 73 11.93 -9.89 -10.54
C GLU A 73 12.84 -11.13 -10.52
#